data_AF-A0A920RSI7-F1
#
_entry.id   AF-A0A920RSI7-F1
#
_cell.length_a   1.000
_cell.length_b   1.000
_cell.length_c   1.000
_cell.angle_alpha   90.00
_cell.angle_beta   90.00
_cell.angle_gamma   90.00
#
_symmetry.space_group_name_H-M   'P 1'
#
loop_
_entity.id
_entity.type
_entity.pdbx_description
1 polymer ?
#
loop_
_entity_poly.entity_id
_entity_poly.type
_entity_poly.pdbx_seq_one_letter_code
_entity_poly.pdbx_strand_id
1 'polypeptide(L)' 'MEFQTRCVHVGVDKDPAYLSATTPIYPTSTFRWDDLENNRGFDYTRSGNPTRSALEEKHRVAGRRN' A
#
# COMPACT_ATOMS: atom_id res chain seq x y z
N MET A 1 -13.91 13.84 -7.56
CA MET A 1 -13.94 13.45 -6.14
C MET A 1 -13.26 14.56 -5.36
N GLU A 2 -13.93 15.14 -4.36
CA GLU A 2 -13.39 16.26 -3.56
C GLU A 2 -12.14 15.85 -2.76
N PHE A 3 -11.33 16.84 -2.34
CA PHE A 3 -10.11 16.60 -1.55
C PHE A 3 -10.37 15.72 -0.31
N GLN A 4 -11.42 16.06 0.46
CA GLN A 4 -11.80 15.31 1.67
C GLN A 4 -12.10 13.84 1.35
N THR A 5 -12.83 13.59 0.27
CA THR A 5 -13.18 12.24 -0.17
C THR A 5 -11.94 11.46 -0.63
N ARG A 6 -11.00 12.13 -1.31
CA ARG A 6 -9.73 11.52 -1.74
C ARG A 6 -8.88 11.11 -0.54
N CYS A 7 -8.81 11.94 0.51
CA CYS A 7 -8.07 11.61 1.74
C CYS A 7 -8.59 10.35 2.45
N VAL A 8 -9.90 10.11 2.39
CA VAL A 8 -10.53 8.93 3.00
C VAL A 8 -10.28 7.67 2.15
N HIS A 9 -10.50 7.74 0.83
CA HIS A 9 -10.64 6.55 -0.01
C HIS A 9 -9.42 6.18 -0.86
N VAL A 10 -8.49 7.11 -1.12
CA VAL A 10 -7.33 6.82 -1.98
C VAL A 10 -6.23 6.10 -1.21
N GLY A 11 -5.41 5.29 -1.89
CA GLY A 11 -4.27 4.59 -1.29
C GLY A 11 -4.65 3.41 -0.38
N VAL A 12 -5.95 3.10 -0.31
CA VAL A 12 -6.49 1.93 0.39
C VAL A 12 -7.33 1.17 -0.63
N ASP A 13 -6.76 0.11 -1.19
CA ASP A 13 -7.54 -0.87 -1.93
C ASP A 13 -7.93 -2.02 -1.00
N LYS A 14 -8.96 -2.78 -1.38
CA LYS A 14 -9.36 -3.97 -0.60
C LYS A 14 -8.20 -4.95 -0.59
N ASP A 15 -7.82 -5.40 0.61
CA ASP A 15 -6.81 -6.43 0.74
C ASP A 15 -7.23 -7.69 -0.04
N PRO A 16 -6.44 -8.18 -1.01
CA PRO A 16 -6.83 -9.31 -1.82
C PRO A 16 -6.83 -10.64 -1.04
N ALA A 17 -6.20 -10.70 0.13
CA ALA A 17 -6.17 -11.93 0.93
C ALA A 17 -7.49 -12.19 1.67
N TYR A 18 -8.08 -11.16 2.30
CA TYR A 18 -9.27 -11.31 3.15
C TYR A 18 -10.34 -10.24 2.96
N LEU A 19 -10.24 -9.41 1.91
CA LEU A 19 -11.17 -8.31 1.61
C LEU A 19 -11.27 -7.27 2.74
N SER A 20 -10.18 -7.06 3.49
CA SER A 20 -10.12 -5.98 4.47
C SER A 20 -10.37 -4.63 3.81
N ALA A 21 -11.25 -3.83 4.39
CA ALA A 21 -11.54 -2.47 3.93
C ALA A 21 -10.38 -1.50 4.18
N THR A 22 -9.39 -1.89 4.98
CA THR A 22 -8.17 -1.11 5.28
C THR A 22 -6.94 -1.96 5.03
N THR A 23 -5.87 -1.34 4.54
CA THR A 23 -4.57 -1.99 4.36
C THR A 23 -4.09 -2.59 5.70
N PRO A 24 -3.84 -3.91 5.77
CA PRO A 24 -3.26 -4.52 6.96
C PRO A 24 -1.89 -3.92 7.30
N ILE A 25 -1.50 -4.02 8.57
CA ILE A 25 -0.15 -3.64 8.99
C ILE A 25 0.77 -4.82 8.70
N TYR A 26 1.85 -4.59 7.96
CA TYR A 26 2.88 -5.59 7.65
C TYR A 26 4.17 -5.32 8.43
N PRO A 27 4.28 -5.79 9.70
CA PRO A 27 5.45 -5.59 10.57
C PRO A 27 6.56 -6.63 10.30
N THR A 28 6.79 -6.96 9.03
CA THR A 28 7.84 -7.88 8.61
C THR A 28 9.01 -7.13 7.98
N SER A 29 10.21 -7.70 8.05
CA SER A 29 11.38 -7.17 7.34
C SER A 29 11.49 -7.71 5.91
N THR A 30 11.08 -8.95 5.67
CA THR A 30 11.18 -9.65 4.38
C THR A 30 9.84 -10.22 3.93
N PHE A 31 9.70 -10.41 2.61
CA PHE A 31 8.56 -11.05 1.96
C PHE A 31 9.01 -12.27 1.18
N ARG A 32 8.16 -13.30 1.14
CA ARG A 32 8.45 -14.56 0.45
C ARG A 32 8.36 -14.35 -1.08
N TRP A 33 9.38 -14.79 -1.79
CA TRP A 33 9.34 -14.94 -3.24
C TRP A 33 8.64 -16.25 -3.62
N ASP A 34 7.89 -16.23 -4.72
CA ASP A 34 7.22 -17.43 -5.23
C ASP A 34 8.26 -18.42 -5.80
N ASP A 35 9.28 -17.90 -6.47
CA ASP A 35 10.44 -18.65 -6.98
C ASP A 35 11.71 -17.77 -7.01
N LEU A 36 12.73 -18.14 -7.78
CA LEU A 36 14.01 -17.41 -7.83
C LEU A 36 13.91 -16.06 -8.56
N GLU A 37 12.94 -15.89 -9.44
CA GLU A 37 12.82 -14.73 -10.34
C GLU A 37 11.57 -13.89 -10.05
N ASN A 38 10.56 -14.47 -9.39
CA ASN A 38 9.25 -13.84 -9.21
C ASN A 38 8.97 -13.47 -7.74
N ASN A 39 8.77 -12.17 -7.50
CA ASN A 39 8.22 -11.64 -6.24
C ASN A 39 6.84 -11.00 -6.47
N ARG A 40 6.12 -10.72 -5.37
CA ARG A 40 4.77 -10.14 -5.42
C ARG A 40 4.76 -8.62 -5.25
N GLY A 41 5.81 -7.95 -5.71
CA GLY A 41 5.99 -6.50 -5.64
C GLY A 41 6.76 -5.99 -4.42
N PHE A 42 6.95 -6.82 -3.38
CA PHE A 42 7.76 -6.50 -2.22
C PHE A 42 8.68 -7.67 -1.88
N ASP A 43 9.92 -7.37 -1.51
CA ASP A 43 10.96 -8.32 -1.10
C ASP A 43 11.53 -7.97 0.27
N TYR A 44 11.83 -6.69 0.51
CA TYR A 44 12.45 -6.19 1.72
C TYR A 44 11.90 -4.81 2.12
N THR A 45 11.45 -4.67 3.37
CA THR A 45 10.74 -3.49 3.89
C THR A 45 11.50 -2.17 3.75
N ARG A 46 12.84 -2.21 3.78
CA ARG A 46 13.65 -1.01 3.53
C ARG A 46 13.47 -0.49 2.12
N SER A 47 13.38 -1.38 1.13
CA SER A 47 13.13 -1.03 -0.28
C SER A 47 11.67 -0.68 -0.52
N GLY A 48 10.73 -1.46 0.03
CA GLY A 48 9.30 -1.23 -0.11
C GLY A 48 8.48 -2.01 0.92
N ASN A 49 7.37 -1.45 1.40
CA ASN A 49 6.45 -2.11 2.34
C ASN A 49 5.01 -1.72 2.02
N PRO A 50 4.05 -2.67 1.95
CA PRO A 50 2.67 -2.38 1.59
C PRO A 50 2.01 -1.30 2.47
N THR A 51 2.25 -1.35 3.78
CA THR A 51 1.72 -0.38 4.74
C THR A 51 2.22 1.03 4.45
N ARG A 52 3.51 1.16 4.12
CA ARG A 52 4.14 2.47 3.82
C ARG A 52 3.70 2.98 2.44
N SER A 53 3.65 2.12 1.44
CA SER A 53 3.22 2.49 0.09
C SER A 53 1.76 2.99 0.05
N ALA A 54 0.87 2.42 0.88
CA ALA A 54 -0.49 2.92 1.06
C ALA A 54 -0.51 4.39 1.55
N LEU A 55 0.36 4.73 2.52
CA LEU A 55 0.50 6.11 3.02
C LEU A 55 1.12 7.04 1.97
N GLU A 56 2.16 6.59 1.27
CA GLU A 56 2.82 7.36 0.21
C GLU A 56 1.84 7.73 -0.91
N GLU A 57 0.96 6.80 -1.30
CA GLU A 57 -0.07 7.06 -2.30
C GLU A 57 -1.11 8.08 -1.79
N LYS A 58 -1.58 7.94 -0.54
CA LYS A 58 -2.45 8.96 0.09
C LYS A 58 -1.83 10.35 0.03
N HIS A 59 -0.55 10.49 0.38
CA HIS A 59 0.16 11.76 0.34
C HIS A 59 0.32 12.31 -1.07
N ARG A 60 0.65 11.46 -2.06
CA ARG A 60 0.77 11.86 -3.47
C ARG A 60 -0.53 12.47 -3.98
N VAL A 61 -1.67 11.91 -3.58
CA VAL A 61 -2.98 12.36 -4.04
C VAL A 61 -3.45 13.58 -3.23
N ALA A 62 -3.27 13.60 -1.91
CA ALA A 62 -3.59 14.76 -1.08
C ALA A 62 -2.73 16.01 -1.39
N GLY A 63 -1.50 15.83 -1.86
CA GLY A 63 -0.60 16.93 -2.23
C GLY A 63 -1.04 17.71 -3.48
N ARG A 64 -1.88 17.11 -4.34
CA ARG A 64 -2.50 17.80 -5.49
C ARG A 64 -3.74 18.54 -5.02
N ARG A 65 -3.53 19.71 -4.40
CA ARG A 65 -4.58 20.71 -4.20
C ARG A 65 -4.83 21.35 -5.57
N ASN A 66 -5.96 21.01 -6.17
CA ASN A 66 -6.55 21.89 -7.18
C ASN A 66 -7.25 23.02 -6.43
#